data_AF-A0A933MZW9-F1
#
_entry.id   AF-A0A933MZW9-F1
#
_cell.length_a   1.000
_cell.length_b   1.000
_cell.length_c   1.000
_cell.angle_alpha   90.00
_cell.angle_beta   90.00
_cell.angle_gamma   90.00
#
_symmetry.space_group_name_H-M   'P 1'
#
loop_
_entity.id
_entity.type
_entity.pdbx_description
1 polymer ?
#
loop_
_entity_poly.entity_id
_entity_poly.type
_entity_poly.pdbx_seq_one_letter_code
_entity_poly.pdbx_strand_id
1 'polypeptide(L)'
;MIREELERRGEPFEQQVKFKRFHVDFVLSERNAIIECDGGYWHKLLDVISRDRRKDEYLTSLGYTVFRLSESEIRESPADCVDRVLMEE
;
A
#
# COMPACT_ATOMS: atom_id res chain seq x y z
N MET A 1 11.20 -3.85 7.34
CA MET A 1 10.18 -3.13 8.13
C MET A 1 8.79 -3.64 7.83
N ILE A 2 8.06 -3.17 6.80
CA ILE A 2 6.71 -3.70 6.49
C ILE A 2 6.74 -5.18 6.06
N ARG A 3 7.61 -5.54 5.10
CA ARG A 3 7.77 -6.92 4.67
C ARG A 3 8.04 -7.86 5.85
N GLU A 4 9.04 -7.54 6.67
CA GLU A 4 9.44 -8.34 7.84
C GLU A 4 8.30 -8.45 8.86
N GLU A 5 7.51 -7.38 9.04
CA GLU A 5 6.37 -7.39 9.95
C GLU A 5 5.23 -8.28 9.43
N LEU A 6 4.94 -8.24 8.13
CA LEU A 6 3.98 -9.14 7.48
C LEU A 6 4.44 -10.61 7.59
N GLU A 7 5.73 -10.87 7.32
CA GLU A 7 6.33 -12.20 7.47
C GLU A 7 6.27 -12.69 8.93
N ARG A 8 6.56 -11.81 9.90
CA ARG A 8 6.50 -12.12 11.33
C ARG A 8 5.08 -12.50 11.78
N ARG A 9 4.06 -11.89 11.20
CA ARG A 9 2.65 -12.16 11.48
C ARG A 9 2.09 -13.35 10.69
N GLY A 10 2.86 -13.90 9.75
CA GLY A 10 2.40 -14.98 8.87
C GLY A 10 1.32 -14.54 7.88
N GLU A 11 1.26 -13.24 7.59
CA GLU A 11 0.28 -12.69 6.67
C GLU A 11 0.72 -13.00 5.23
N PRO A 12 -0.14 -13.55 4.36
CA PRO A 12 0.18 -13.77 2.95
C PRO A 12 0.16 -12.46 2.18
N PHE A 13 1.22 -12.21 1.40
CA PHE A 13 1.31 -11.03 0.55
C PHE A 13 2.14 -11.29 -0.70
N GLU A 14 1.86 -10.51 -1.74
CA GLU A 14 2.67 -10.42 -2.96
C GLU A 14 3.39 -9.07 -2.99
N GLN A 15 4.65 -9.05 -3.43
CA GLN A 15 5.47 -7.83 -3.50
C GLN A 15 5.65 -7.34 -4.93
N GLN A 16 5.76 -6.02 -5.10
CA GLN A 16 6.04 -5.36 -6.39
C GLN A 16 5.09 -5.79 -7.50
N VAL A 17 3.80 -5.88 -7.20
CA VAL A 17 2.78 -6.40 -8.11
C VAL A 17 2.43 -5.36 -9.17
N LYS A 18 2.32 -5.82 -10.42
CA LYS A 18 1.98 -4.97 -11.57
C LYS A 18 0.50 -5.09 -11.92
N PHE A 19 -0.20 -3.96 -11.82
CA PHE A 19 -1.60 -3.78 -12.20
C PHE A 19 -1.71 -2.95 -13.48
N LYS A 20 -1.80 -3.61 -14.63
CA LYS A 20 -1.73 -2.99 -15.96
C LYS A 20 -0.48 -2.11 -16.12
N ARG A 21 -0.63 -0.80 -15.93
CA ARG A 21 0.45 0.22 -16.04
C ARG A 21 0.93 0.74 -14.68
N PHE A 22 0.29 0.31 -13.60
CA PHE A 22 0.62 0.71 -12.23
C PHE A 22 1.40 -0.41 -11.54
N HIS A 23 2.25 -0.04 -10.60
CA HIS A 23 2.94 -0.96 -9.72
C HIS A 23 2.58 -0.59 -8.29
N VAL A 24 2.42 -1.58 -7.44
CA VAL A 24 2.14 -1.42 -6.01
C VAL A 24 3.15 -2.22 -5.21
N ASP A 25 3.46 -1.78 -3.98
CA ASP A 25 4.53 -2.40 -3.21
C ASP A 25 4.12 -3.74 -2.60
N PHE A 26 2.92 -3.81 -2.02
CA PHE A 26 2.37 -5.05 -1.44
C PHE A 26 0.88 -5.24 -1.77
N VAL A 27 0.48 -6.48 -2.02
CA VAL A 27 -0.92 -6.90 -2.18
C VAL A 27 -1.23 -7.98 -1.17
N LEU A 28 -2.25 -7.75 -0.35
CA LEU A 28 -2.82 -8.72 0.59
C LEU A 28 -4.16 -9.16 0.01
N SER A 29 -4.11 -10.12 -0.91
CA SER A 29 -5.27 -10.55 -1.71
C SER A 29 -6.42 -11.08 -0.86
N GLU A 30 -6.13 -11.73 0.27
CA GLU A 30 -7.16 -12.26 1.18
C GLU A 30 -7.94 -11.16 1.91
N ARG A 31 -7.38 -9.96 1.99
CA ARG A 31 -7.98 -8.79 2.66
C ARG A 31 -8.52 -7.76 1.69
N ASN A 32 -8.33 -7.98 0.39
CA ASN A 32 -8.49 -6.96 -0.63
C ASN A 32 -7.77 -5.66 -0.24
N ALA A 33 -6.55 -5.76 0.28
CA ALA A 33 -5.75 -4.62 0.70
C ALA A 33 -4.48 -4.48 -0.14
N ILE A 34 -4.09 -3.24 -0.41
CA ILE A 34 -2.85 -2.87 -1.08
C ILE A 34 -2.09 -1.91 -0.18
N ILE A 35 -0.80 -2.14 0.00
CA ILE A 35 0.08 -1.25 0.76
C ILE A 35 1.06 -0.62 -0.21
N GLU A 36 1.15 0.71 -0.18
CA GLU A 36 2.17 1.49 -0.86
C GLU A 36 3.04 2.22 0.15
N CYS A 37 4.34 2.04 0.06
CA CYS A 37 5.33 2.67 0.91
C CYS A 37 5.81 3.95 0.22
N ASP A 38 5.21 5.09 0.58
CA ASP A 38 5.55 6.38 -0.01
C ASP A 38 6.74 7.01 0.73
N GLY A 39 7.90 7.05 0.08
CA GLY A 39 9.01 7.91 0.48
C GLY A 39 8.67 9.36 0.17
N GLY A 40 7.87 9.97 1.04
CA GLY A 40 7.21 11.27 0.85
C GLY A 40 8.03 12.29 0.06
N TYR A 41 7.82 12.36 -1.26
CA TYR A 41 8.49 13.36 -2.10
C TYR A 41 7.75 13.73 -3.40
N TRP A 42 6.50 13.32 -3.63
CA TRP A 42 5.84 13.59 -4.93
C TRP A 42 4.63 14.51 -4.91
N HIS A 43 4.35 15.17 -3.78
CA HIS A 43 3.18 16.05 -3.65
C HIS A 43 3.47 17.52 -4.01
N LYS A 44 3.88 17.82 -5.25
CA LYS A 44 3.73 19.18 -5.84
C LYS A 44 3.43 19.24 -7.34
N LEU A 45 3.43 18.11 -8.07
CA LEU A 45 3.05 18.10 -9.49
C LEU A 45 1.60 17.64 -9.66
N LEU A 46 0.78 18.45 -10.34
CA LEU A 46 -0.61 18.12 -10.70
C LEU A 46 -0.73 16.78 -11.48
N ASP A 47 0.32 16.42 -12.23
CA ASP A 47 0.42 15.14 -12.94
C ASP A 47 0.49 13.93 -12.00
N VAL A 48 1.13 14.06 -10.83
CA VAL A 48 1.22 12.98 -9.84
C VAL A 48 -0.15 12.74 -9.22
N ILE A 49 -0.84 13.80 -8.82
CA ILE A 49 -2.20 13.72 -8.24
C ILE A 49 -3.16 13.05 -9.22
N SER A 50 -3.11 13.45 -10.50
CA SER A 50 -3.99 12.89 -11.54
C SER A 50 -3.68 11.42 -11.81
N ARG A 51 -2.41 11.03 -11.77
CA ARG A 51 -1.97 9.63 -11.96
C ARG A 51 -2.38 8.76 -10.78
N ASP A 52 -2.18 9.25 -9.56
CA ASP A 52 -2.51 8.53 -8.34
C ASP A 52 -4.01 8.36 -8.18
N ARG A 53 -4.80 9.40 -8.48
CA ARG A 53 -6.26 9.27 -8.52
C ARG A 53 -6.72 8.17 -9.48
N ARG A 54 -6.14 8.11 -10.69
CA ARG A 54 -6.47 7.05 -11.67
C ARG A 54 -6.02 5.67 -11.22
N LYS A 55 -4.94 5.58 -10.44
CA LYS A 55 -4.45 4.33 -9.86
C LYS A 55 -5.41 3.87 -8.77
N ASP A 56 -5.77 4.76 -7.84
CA ASP A 56 -6.66 4.46 -6.73
C ASP A 56 -8.05 4.08 -7.25
N GLU A 57 -8.63 4.84 -8.17
CA GLU A 57 -9.90 4.48 -8.84
C GLU A 57 -9.84 3.10 -9.52
N TYR A 58 -8.72 2.77 -10.16
CA TYR A 58 -8.53 1.46 -10.80
C TYR A 58 -8.43 0.33 -9.77
N LEU A 59 -7.63 0.49 -8.72
CA LEU A 59 -7.45 -0.53 -7.69
C LEU A 59 -8.73 -0.73 -6.86
N THR A 60 -9.44 0.34 -6.53
CA THR A 60 -10.76 0.28 -5.90
C THR A 60 -11.79 -0.38 -6.80
N SER A 61 -11.75 -0.17 -8.12
CA SER A 61 -12.64 -0.88 -9.06
C SER A 61 -12.40 -2.40 -9.11
N LEU A 62 -11.22 -2.86 -8.71
CA LEU A 62 -10.88 -4.28 -8.54
C LEU A 62 -11.26 -4.81 -7.14
N GLY A 63 -11.83 -3.97 -6.28
CA GLY A 63 -12.23 -4.32 -4.92
C GLY A 63 -11.18 -4.05 -3.86
N TYR A 64 -10.03 -3.48 -4.20
CA TYR A 64 -8.95 -3.23 -3.25
C TYR A 64 -9.05 -1.89 -2.51
N THR A 65 -8.76 -1.91 -1.21
CA THR A 65 -8.47 -0.73 -0.40
C THR A 65 -6.97 -0.42 -0.44
N VAL A 66 -6.61 0.82 -0.78
CA VAL A 66 -5.21 1.25 -0.93
C VAL A 66 -4.75 2.02 0.31
N PHE A 67 -3.78 1.48 1.02
CA PHE A 67 -3.14 2.07 2.19
C PHE A 67 -1.78 2.66 1.80
N ARG A 68 -1.66 3.98 1.86
CA ARG A 68 -0.39 4.68 1.68
C ARG A 68 0.24 4.91 3.05
N LEU A 69 1.45 4.40 3.22
CA LEU A 69 2.23 4.52 4.44
C LEU A 69 3.48 5.35 4.12
N SER A 70 3.66 6.46 4.83
CA SER A 70 4.86 7.28 4.65
C SER A 70 6.10 6.57 5.23
N GLU A 71 7.28 6.88 4.69
CA GLU A 71 8.54 6.39 5.27
C GLU A 71 8.65 6.75 6.77
N SER A 72 8.14 7.92 7.19
CA SER A 72 8.14 8.32 8.60
C SER A 72 7.29 7.38 9.46
N GLU A 73 6.06 7.07 9.04
CA GLU A 73 5.18 6.12 9.75
C GLU A 73 5.83 4.73 9.84
N ILE A 74 6.40 4.25 8.73
CA ILE A 74 7.07 2.94 8.68
C ILE A 74 8.29 2.90 9.61
N ARG A 75 9.06 3.99 9.69
CA ARG A 75 10.25 4.06 10.56
C ARG A 75 9.89 4.20 12.02
N GLU A 76 8.82 4.91 12.34
CA GLU A 76 8.33 5.10 13.70
C GLU A 76 7.78 3.78 14.26
N SER A 77 6.87 3.14 13.50
CA SER A 77 6.26 1.89 13.93
C SER A 77 5.75 1.07 12.73
N PRO A 78 6.54 0.10 12.24
CA PRO A 78 6.08 -0.85 11.23
C PRO A 78 4.89 -1.69 11.72
N ALA A 79 4.84 -1.98 13.02
CA ALA A 79 3.78 -2.77 13.63
C ALA A 79 2.43 -2.05 13.55
N ASP A 80 2.36 -0.79 13.98
CA ASP A 80 1.12 -0.01 13.94
C ASP A 80 0.64 0.21 12.50
N CYS A 81 1.58 0.37 11.56
CA CYS A 81 1.27 0.44 10.14
C CYS A 81 0.56 -0.82 9.64
N VAL A 82 1.09 -2.00 9.99
CA VAL A 82 0.48 -3.28 9.61
C VAL A 82 -0.84 -3.50 10.35
N ASP A 83 -0.92 -3.18 11.65
CA ASP A 83 -2.18 -3.25 12.41
C ASP A 83 -3.30 -2.44 11.75
N ARG A 84 -3.01 -1.22 11.27
CA ARG A 84 -3.99 -0.39 10.54
C ARG A 84 -4.54 -1.08 9.29
N VAL A 85 -3.71 -1.86 8.61
CA VAL A 85 -4.11 -2.60 7.39
C VAL A 85 -4.87 -3.88 7.74
N LEU A 86 -4.53 -4.55 8.84
CA LEU A 86 -5.14 -5.82 9.23
C LEU A 86 -6.44 -5.67 10.04
N MET A 87 -6.71 -4.50 10.62
CA MET A 87 -7.89 -4.23 11.46
C MET A 87 -9.14 -3.73 10.71
N GLU A 88 -9.07 -3.46 9.40
CA GLU A 88 -10.31 -3.21 8.63
C GLU A 88 -11.01 -4.54 8.32
N GLU A 89 -12.16 -4.75 8.99
CA GLU A 89 -13.12 -5.85 8.77
C GLU A 89 -14.28 -5.44 7.84
#